data_AF-A0A9X3SZS6-F1
#
_entry.id   AF-A0A9X3SZS6-F1
#
_cell.length_a   1.000
_cell.length_b   1.000
_cell.length_c   1.000
_cell.angle_alpha   90.00
_cell.angle_beta   90.00
_cell.angle_gamma   90.00
#
_symmetry.space_group_name_H-M   'P 1'
#
loop_
_entity.id
_entity.type
_entity.pdbx_description
1 polymer ?
#
loop_
_entity_poly.entity_id
_entity_poly.type
_entity_poly.pdbx_seq_one_letter_code
_entity_poly.pdbx_strand_id
1 'polypeptide(L)' 'DRFEYRWRVCPQRIPRSLHRFFWDTAPLKLDLKRHARYIITRVLEKGDLEDWSWLQWTYGAGRRISRHSATVA' A
#
# COMPACT_ATOMS: atom_id res chain seq x y z
N ASP A 1 -16.21 -10.27 -3.54
CA ASP A 1 -14.77 -9.92 -3.48
C ASP A 1 -14.43 -8.43 -3.38
N ARG A 2 -15.25 -7.57 -2.74
CA ARG A 2 -14.90 -6.15 -2.53
C ARG A 2 -14.27 -5.88 -1.14
N PHE A 3 -14.14 -6.91 -0.30
CA PHE A 3 -13.82 -6.76 1.12
C PHE A 3 -12.69 -7.70 1.55
N GLU A 4 -11.46 -7.35 1.19
CA GLU A 4 -10.27 -8.04 1.73
C GLU A 4 -9.43 -7.09 2.60
N TYR A 5 -10.08 -6.38 3.52
CA TYR A 5 -9.40 -5.67 4.61
C TYR A 5 -9.81 -6.26 5.96
N ARG A 6 -9.59 -7.58 6.13
CA ARG A 6 -9.58 -8.20 7.45
C ARG A 6 -8.29 -7.76 8.16
N TRP A 7 -8.47 -7.01 9.25
CA TRP A 7 -7.50 -6.31 10.11
C TRP A 7 -6.42 -7.16 10.79
N ARG A 8 -5.88 -8.21 10.17
CA ARG A 8 -4.86 -9.08 10.79
C ARG A 8 -3.50 -9.08 10.12
N VAL A 9 -3.37 -8.49 8.92
CA VAL A 9 -2.09 -8.54 8.17
C VAL A 9 -1.74 -7.17 7.60
N CYS A 10 -0.48 -6.76 7.74
CA CYS A 10 0.07 -5.62 7.02
C CYS A 10 0.09 -5.95 5.52
N PRO A 11 -0.45 -5.08 4.65
CA PRO A 11 -0.39 -5.32 3.21
C PRO A 11 1.06 -5.39 2.74
N GLN A 12 1.35 -6.39 1.90
CA GLN A 12 2.69 -6.63 1.34
C GLN A 12 2.80 -6.14 -0.11
N ARG A 13 1.65 -5.89 -0.77
CA ARG A 13 1.54 -5.47 -2.17
C ARG A 13 0.36 -4.53 -2.36
N ILE A 14 0.34 -3.81 -3.48
CA ILE A 14 -0.77 -2.94 -3.86
C ILE A 14 -2.00 -3.80 -4.25
N PRO A 15 -3.17 -3.60 -3.60
CA PRO A 15 -4.43 -4.26 -3.97
C PRO A 15 -4.83 -4.00 -5.42
N ARG A 16 -5.47 -4.98 -6.06
CA ARG A 16 -5.90 -4.89 -7.47
C ARG A 16 -6.84 -3.71 -7.72
N SER A 17 -7.68 -3.35 -6.75
CA SER A 17 -8.55 -2.17 -6.86
C SER A 17 -7.73 -0.90 -7.11
N LEU A 18 -6.59 -0.71 -6.47
CA LEU A 18 -5.75 0.49 -6.60
C LEU A 18 -4.92 0.54 -7.89
N HIS A 19 -4.87 -0.54 -8.69
CA HIS A 19 -4.04 -0.58 -9.91
C HIS A 19 -4.44 0.52 -10.91
N ARG A 20 -5.71 0.93 -10.89
CA ARG A 20 -6.25 2.05 -11.69
C ARG A 20 -5.52 3.38 -11.49
N PHE A 21 -4.82 3.56 -10.37
CA PHE A 21 -4.06 4.79 -10.08
C PHE A 21 -2.65 4.81 -10.66
N PHE A 22 -2.17 3.71 -11.26
CA PHE A 22 -0.80 3.55 -11.73
C PHE A 22 -0.76 3.24 -13.23
N TRP A 23 -1.30 4.14 -14.05
CA TRP A 23 -1.38 3.98 -15.50
C TRP A 23 0.00 4.01 -16.20
N ASP A 24 1.00 4.66 -15.60
CA ASP A 24 2.36 4.83 -16.12
C ASP A 24 3.38 3.84 -15.56
N THR A 25 3.00 3.05 -14.54
CA THR A 25 3.94 2.18 -13.81
C THR A 25 3.30 0.85 -13.48
N ALA A 26 4.04 -0.26 -13.62
CA ALA A 26 3.55 -1.58 -13.27
C ALA A 26 3.29 -1.69 -11.74
N PRO A 27 2.02 -1.82 -11.27
CA PRO A 27 1.71 -1.79 -9.83
C PRO A 27 2.37 -2.93 -9.04
N LEU A 28 2.60 -4.07 -9.71
CA LEU A 28 3.24 -5.26 -9.12
C LEU A 28 4.74 -5.06 -8.83
N LYS A 29 5.38 -4.06 -9.42
CA LYS A 29 6.79 -3.72 -9.19
C LYS A 29 6.97 -2.68 -8.07
N LEU A 30 5.88 -2.10 -7.58
CA LEU A 30 5.93 -1.06 -6.55
C LEU A 30 6.12 -1.68 -5.16
N ASP A 31 7.30 -1.47 -4.59
CA ASP A 31 7.58 -1.70 -3.18
C ASP A 31 6.86 -0.67 -2.30
N LEU A 32 6.06 -1.13 -1.33
CA LEU A 32 5.22 -0.29 -0.48
C LEU A 32 6.01 0.67 0.41
N LYS A 33 7.26 0.37 0.77
CA LYS A 33 8.11 1.23 1.60
C LYS A 33 8.91 2.22 0.73
N ARG A 34 9.66 1.70 -0.24
CA ARG A 34 10.55 2.47 -1.10
C ARG A 34 9.79 3.48 -1.95
N HIS A 35 8.56 3.13 -2.36
CA HIS A 35 7.71 4.01 -3.18
C HIS A 35 6.56 4.64 -2.38
N ALA A 36 6.62 4.66 -1.05
CA ALA A 36 5.53 5.12 -0.20
C ALA A 36 5.00 6.50 -0.60
N ARG A 37 5.88 7.49 -0.80
CA ARG A 37 5.50 8.84 -1.21
C ARG A 37 4.72 8.85 -2.53
N TYR A 38 5.21 8.14 -3.54
CA TYR A 38 4.54 8.04 -4.84
C TYR A 38 3.16 7.39 -4.71
N ILE A 39 3.08 6.25 -4.01
CA ILE A 39 1.81 5.53 -3.80
C ILE A 39 0.80 6.41 -3.07
N ILE A 40 1.21 7.08 -1.98
CA ILE A 40 0.36 7.99 -1.20
C ILE A 40 -0.17 9.10 -2.11
N THR A 41 0.69 9.77 -2.87
CA THR A 41 0.28 10.85 -3.78
C THR A 41 -0.75 10.36 -4.80
N ARG A 42 -0.51 9.22 -5.46
CA ARG A 42 -1.41 8.71 -6.51
C ARG A 42 -2.81 8.37 -5.99
N VAL A 43 -2.88 7.82 -4.78
CA VAL A 43 -4.17 7.49 -4.15
C VAL A 43 -4.86 8.76 -3.61
N LEU A 44 -4.13 9.73 -3.05
CA LEU A 44 -4.72 10.99 -2.57
C LEU A 44 -5.28 11.87 -3.70
N GLU A 45 -4.69 11.83 -4.89
CA GLU A 45 -5.13 12.65 -6.03
C GLU A 45 -6.45 12.18 -6.66
N LYS A 46 -6.74 10.88 -6.57
CA LYS A 46 -7.80 10.24 -7.38
C LYS A 46 -8.67 9.23 -6.62
N GLY A 47 -8.33 8.91 -5.38
CA GLY A 47 -8.99 7.88 -4.57
C GLY A 47 -10.25 8.36 -3.85
N ASP A 48 -11.05 7.39 -3.44
CA ASP A 48 -12.21 7.59 -2.58
C ASP A 48 -11.90 7.25 -1.11
N LEU A 49 -12.94 7.26 -0.26
CA LEU A 49 -12.81 6.97 1.17
C LEU A 49 -12.33 5.54 1.45
N GLU A 50 -12.66 4.58 0.59
CA GLU A 50 -12.19 3.19 0.72
C GLU A 50 -10.70 3.09 0.40
N ASP A 51 -10.24 3.76 -0.66
CA ASP A 51 -8.81 3.80 -1.00
C ASP A 51 -8.01 4.54 0.09
N TRP A 52 -8.58 5.59 0.68
CA TRP A 52 -7.98 6.29 1.82
C TRP A 52 -7.88 5.39 3.06
N SER A 53 -8.88 4.56 3.31
CA SER A 53 -8.84 3.59 4.42
C SER A 53 -7.68 2.60 4.25
N TRP A 54 -7.39 2.19 3.02
CA TRP A 54 -6.21 1.39 2.73
C TRP A 54 -4.90 2.15 2.97
N LEU A 55 -4.81 3.42 2.58
CA LEU A 55 -3.64 4.25 2.86
C LEU A 55 -3.39 4.39 4.36
N GLN A 56 -4.45 4.70 5.11
CA GLN A 56 -4.34 4.93 6.55
C GLN A 56 -3.97 3.64 7.28
N TRP A 57 -4.52 2.50 6.83
CA TRP A 57 -4.06 1.21 7.28
C TRP A 57 -2.57 1.06 6.95
N THR A 58 -2.16 1.17 5.69
CA THR A 58 -0.80 0.85 5.22
C THR A 58 0.29 1.76 5.81
N TYR A 59 0.02 3.05 5.95
CA TYR A 59 1.02 4.09 6.27
C TYR A 59 0.73 4.86 7.57
N GLY A 60 -0.35 4.55 8.29
CA GLY A 60 -0.72 5.26 9.52
C GLY A 60 0.38 5.22 10.59
N ALA A 61 0.54 6.34 11.31
CA ALA A 61 1.65 6.62 12.23
C ALA A 61 1.88 5.56 13.34
N GLY A 62 0.88 4.73 13.66
CA GLY A 62 1.00 3.65 14.63
C GLY A 62 1.69 2.37 14.12
N ARG A 63 1.96 2.24 12.81
CA ARG A 63 2.57 1.04 12.24
C ARG A 63 4.05 1.26 11.93
N ARG A 64 4.91 0.79 12.84
CA ARG A 64 6.32 0.51 12.51
C ARG A 64 6.32 -0.57 11.44
N ILE A 65 6.62 -0.23 10.20
CA ILE A 65 6.78 -1.23 9.14
C ILE A 65 8.11 -1.95 9.42
N SER A 66 8.06 -2.99 10.26
CA SER A 66 9.22 -3.73 10.75
C SER A 66 10.19 -4.04 9.60
N ARG A 67 11.46 -3.71 9.79
CA ARG A 67 12.55 -4.22 8.96
C ARG A 67 12.52 -5.74 9.13
N HIS A 68 12.32 -6.48 8.04
CA HIS A 68 12.86 -7.83 8.01
C HIS A 68 14.38 -7.63 7.97
N SER A 69 15.03 -7.82 9.11
CA SER A 69 16.47 -8.08 9.13
C SER A 69 16.65 -9.40 8.37
N ALA A 70 17.06 -9.30 7.11
CA ALA A 70 17.71 -10.43 6.46
C ALA A 70 19.04 -10.60 7.18
N THR A 71 19.05 -11.48 8.19
CA THR A 71 20.29 -12.03 8.72
C THR A 71 20.90 -12.86 7.59
N VAL A 72 21.98 -12.34 7.04
CA VAL A 72 22.87 -13.05 6.12
C VAL A 72 23.49 -14.19 6.91
N ALA A 73 23.30 -15.42 6.44
CA ALA A 73 24.04 -16.59 6.90
C ALA A 73 25.34 -16.72 6.11
#